data_AF-A0A1A8PV38-F1
#
_entry.id   AF-A0A1A8PV38-F1
#
_cell.length_a   1.000
_cell.length_b   1.000
_cell.length_c   1.000
_cell.angle_alpha   90.00
_cell.angle_beta   90.00
_cell.angle_gamma   90.00
#
_symmetry.space_group_name_H-M   'P 1'
#
loop_
_entity.id
_entity.type
_entity.pdbx_description
1 polymer ?
#
loop_
_entity_poly.entity_id
_entity_poly.type
_entity_poly.pdbx_seq_one_letter_code
_entity_poly.pdbx_strand_id
1 'polypeptide(L)'
;EALEGNTPFFGLWLCLRPHVSTFLSNLNEVLLRMKEDRPESLEADRRMKLSSLLHDLHLSSSSETPLPSHRLPPITELLSLLQEKLIYAALQSTESSSLIGQVEQLFQAADPDWLFSQSSDHQGCGLVELQMAYSSVISALIGCAALPICEDDCSSLSAAAYQSIPSRATAVSAVLTALLEKWDDGGGAREDLSDLLLAVAPTICVFSVTHFQDQAWTRATSRMAARRLHEALLRAGGWRDSAHLLMGDKDGEDRGILGRILDVLQPQLNKDSWQHCEALKLVFAWALLQVSRPGLSSHLPRLLPLSLLLNDHYKPENCMLGVRCLHHIVQNTPAADLRQFNRAEVLYQAVFKHLHTSEAAVIQLALACLLDLLLVFEKPPSLLGPSQSRRKPCRHDDVLRVVLTNMEVEHKVELRRVYASALLLYIERMGVAVCRHLQRLERVVLGYLEVKDPPEEISRLKMLEVLQKMTREAWPRMERRVDVLLRCLLRLMVDVSSDSRLSDSVRQQLMDQSSASIHLLDTCSYGRVQHLLLQVD
;
A
#
# COMPACT_ATOMS: atom_id res chain seq x y z
N GLU A 1 45.27 33.19 -7.63
CA GLU A 1 46.63 33.11 -8.21
C GLU A 1 46.96 31.63 -8.38
N ALA A 2 47.25 31.05 -9.53
CA ALA A 2 47.36 31.56 -10.88
C ALA A 2 46.95 30.43 -11.85
N LEU A 3 46.15 30.80 -12.87
CA LEU A 3 46.05 30.13 -14.16
C LEU A 3 47.37 30.35 -14.90
N GLU A 4 47.83 29.37 -15.70
CA GLU A 4 48.31 29.62 -17.08
C GLU A 4 48.73 28.31 -17.77
N GLY A 5 48.27 28.16 -19.02
CA GLY A 5 48.53 26.99 -19.86
C GLY A 5 47.84 27.03 -21.22
N ASN A 6 48.09 28.12 -21.98
CA ASN A 6 47.95 28.35 -23.42
C ASN A 6 46.95 27.56 -24.31
N THR A 7 46.12 28.36 -24.98
CA THR A 7 45.28 28.07 -26.14
C THR A 7 46.05 28.15 -27.47
N PRO A 8 45.58 27.41 -28.50
CA PRO A 8 45.65 27.83 -29.89
C PRO A 8 44.23 27.79 -30.50
N PHE A 9 43.43 28.85 -30.31
CA PHE A 9 42.10 28.94 -30.94
C PHE A 9 41.75 30.30 -31.54
N PHE A 10 42.64 31.30 -31.46
CA PHE A 10 42.34 32.65 -31.91
C PHE A 10 42.43 32.87 -33.44
N GLY A 11 42.99 31.91 -34.19
CA GLY A 11 43.12 32.01 -35.65
C GLY A 11 41.87 31.62 -36.45
N LEU A 12 40.98 30.78 -35.89
CA LEU A 12 39.79 30.30 -36.61
C LEU A 12 38.57 31.22 -36.48
N TRP A 13 38.54 32.11 -35.49
CA TRP A 13 37.35 32.91 -35.19
C TRP A 13 37.19 34.16 -36.08
N LEU A 14 38.28 34.62 -36.70
CA LEU A 14 38.27 35.79 -37.60
C LEU A 14 37.86 35.45 -39.05
N CYS A 15 37.87 34.18 -39.45
CA CYS A 15 37.45 33.77 -40.80
C CYS A 15 35.96 33.38 -40.92
N LEU A 16 35.20 33.33 -39.81
CA LEU A 16 33.80 32.90 -39.81
C LEU A 16 32.78 34.04 -39.58
N ARG A 17 33.24 35.26 -39.26
CA ARG A 17 32.37 36.42 -39.00
C ARG A 17 31.41 36.79 -40.15
N PRO A 18 31.78 36.73 -41.44
CA PRO A 18 30.85 37.10 -42.50
C PRO A 18 29.77 36.05 -42.78
N HIS A 19 29.96 34.80 -42.35
CA HIS A 19 29.02 33.70 -42.61
C HIS A 19 28.03 33.47 -41.46
N VAL A 20 28.40 33.80 -40.22
CA VAL A 20 27.52 33.66 -39.05
C VAL A 20 26.46 34.77 -39.00
N SER A 21 26.78 35.99 -39.44
CA SER A 21 25.80 37.09 -39.48
C SER A 21 24.68 36.86 -40.51
N THR A 22 25.00 36.29 -41.67
CA THR A 22 24.03 35.97 -42.73
C THR A 22 23.19 34.75 -42.36
N PHE A 23 23.80 33.78 -41.65
CA PHE A 23 23.08 32.61 -41.14
C PHE A 23 22.09 32.98 -40.03
N LEU A 24 22.46 33.87 -39.09
CA LEU A 24 21.58 34.35 -38.03
C LEU A 24 20.46 35.28 -38.54
N SER A 25 20.71 36.08 -39.58
CA SER A 25 19.66 36.89 -40.22
C SER A 25 18.62 36.03 -40.93
N ASN A 26 19.07 34.98 -41.66
CA ASN A 26 18.16 34.04 -42.32
C ASN A 26 17.41 33.16 -41.32
N LEU A 27 18.01 32.82 -40.17
CA LEU A 27 17.33 32.05 -39.12
C LEU A 27 16.26 32.89 -38.40
N ASN A 28 16.47 34.18 -38.20
CA ASN A 28 15.45 35.08 -37.66
C ASN A 28 14.30 35.32 -38.65
N GLU A 29 14.57 35.43 -39.96
CA GLU A 29 13.51 35.57 -40.97
C GLU A 29 12.69 34.27 -41.14
N VAL A 30 13.34 33.11 -41.05
CA VAL A 30 12.68 31.80 -41.05
C VAL A 30 11.93 31.54 -39.74
N LEU A 31 12.46 31.95 -38.58
CA LEU A 31 11.75 31.88 -37.29
C LEU A 31 10.57 32.85 -37.22
N LEU A 32 10.66 34.05 -37.81
CA LEU A 32 9.50 34.95 -37.92
C LEU A 32 8.43 34.37 -38.84
N ARG A 33 8.80 33.86 -40.03
CA ARG A 33 7.85 33.21 -40.95
C ARG A 33 7.25 31.91 -40.39
N MET A 34 7.98 31.15 -39.56
CA MET A 34 7.42 29.98 -38.87
C MET A 34 6.53 30.33 -37.67
N LYS A 35 6.62 31.57 -37.14
CA LYS A 35 5.82 32.05 -36.02
C LYS A 35 4.52 32.73 -36.45
N GLU A 36 4.45 33.26 -37.67
CA GLU A 36 3.23 33.89 -38.22
C GLU A 36 2.28 32.92 -38.96
N ASP A 37 2.77 31.83 -39.56
CA ASP A 37 1.95 30.97 -40.45
C ASP A 37 1.47 29.61 -39.85
N ARG A 38 1.60 29.36 -38.54
CA ARG A 38 1.23 28.05 -37.92
C ARG A 38 0.30 28.01 -36.71
N PRO A 39 0.00 29.09 -35.95
CA PRO A 39 -0.93 28.96 -34.82
C PRO A 39 -2.40 28.93 -35.28
N GLU A 40 -2.78 29.73 -36.28
CA GLU A 40 -4.19 29.90 -36.65
C GLU A 40 -4.80 28.68 -37.35
N SER A 41 -4.04 27.96 -38.19
CA SER A 41 -4.56 26.78 -38.90
C SER A 41 -4.78 25.58 -37.96
N LEU A 42 -3.93 25.44 -36.94
CA LEU A 42 -4.01 24.34 -35.97
C LEU A 42 -5.09 24.60 -34.91
N GLU A 43 -5.28 25.86 -34.51
CA GLU A 43 -6.41 26.28 -33.67
C GLU A 43 -7.75 26.21 -34.40
N ALA A 44 -7.80 26.59 -35.68
CA ALA A 44 -9.00 26.47 -36.49
C ALA A 44 -9.42 25.00 -36.68
N ASP A 45 -8.47 24.11 -36.94
CA ASP A 45 -8.71 22.66 -37.09
C ASP A 45 -9.17 22.02 -35.75
N ARG A 46 -8.57 22.41 -34.62
CA ARG A 46 -9.03 22.01 -33.28
C ARG A 46 -10.44 22.50 -32.96
N ARG A 47 -10.76 23.75 -33.28
CA ARG A 47 -12.11 24.32 -33.09
C ARG A 47 -13.15 23.65 -33.97
N MET A 48 -12.82 23.35 -35.23
CA MET A 48 -13.70 22.64 -36.15
C MET A 48 -13.98 21.22 -35.64
N LYS A 49 -12.95 20.52 -35.15
CA LYS A 49 -13.08 19.19 -34.53
C LYS A 49 -13.90 19.21 -33.23
N LEU A 50 -13.74 20.23 -32.39
CA LEU A 50 -14.55 20.41 -31.18
C LEU A 50 -16.02 20.65 -31.53
N SER A 51 -16.30 21.47 -32.55
CA SER A 51 -17.67 21.74 -32.99
C SER A 51 -18.38 20.52 -33.59
N SER A 52 -17.66 19.65 -34.32
CA SER A 52 -18.22 18.39 -34.81
C SER A 52 -18.49 17.41 -33.66
N LEU A 53 -17.60 17.31 -32.68
CA LEU A 53 -17.79 16.45 -31.50
C LEU A 53 -19.00 16.89 -30.65
N LEU A 54 -19.20 18.20 -30.48
CA LEU A 54 -20.38 18.73 -29.78
C LEU A 54 -21.68 18.47 -30.55
N HIS A 55 -21.62 18.43 -31.88
CA HIS A 55 -22.75 18.09 -32.73
C HIS A 55 -23.06 16.58 -32.68
N ASP A 56 -22.04 15.73 -32.77
CA ASP A 56 -22.15 14.26 -32.69
C ASP A 56 -22.66 13.79 -31.33
N LEU A 57 -22.25 14.49 -30.26
CA LEU A 57 -22.78 14.26 -28.93
C LEU A 57 -24.21 14.80 -28.77
N HIS A 58 -24.84 15.40 -29.79
CA HIS A 58 -26.13 16.11 -29.72
C HIS A 58 -26.19 17.11 -28.55
N LEU A 59 -25.12 17.88 -28.33
CA LEU A 59 -24.99 18.86 -27.23
C LEU A 59 -25.15 20.31 -27.73
N SER A 60 -25.42 20.51 -29.02
CA SER A 60 -25.77 21.82 -29.58
C SER A 60 -27.26 22.09 -29.36
N SER A 61 -27.60 23.21 -28.70
CA SER A 61 -28.98 23.61 -28.44
C SER A 61 -29.81 23.62 -29.74
N SER A 62 -30.90 22.86 -29.75
CA SER A 62 -31.95 22.98 -30.75
C SER A 62 -32.74 24.28 -30.54
N SER A 63 -32.15 25.42 -30.88
CA SER A 63 -32.94 26.64 -31.11
C SER A 63 -33.02 26.88 -32.60
N GLU A 64 -34.23 26.74 -33.16
CA GLU A 64 -34.58 27.14 -34.52
C GLU A 64 -34.54 28.68 -34.63
N THR A 65 -33.35 29.29 -34.52
CA THR A 65 -33.10 30.66 -34.98
C THR A 65 -31.61 30.81 -35.30
N PRO A 66 -31.23 31.36 -36.47
CA PRO A 66 -29.83 31.51 -36.84
C PRO A 66 -29.20 32.65 -36.03
N LEU A 67 -28.61 32.33 -34.88
CA LEU A 67 -27.72 33.23 -34.16
C LEU A 67 -26.33 33.22 -34.81
N PRO A 68 -25.63 34.37 -34.84
CA PRO A 68 -24.33 34.46 -35.49
C PRO A 68 -23.33 33.56 -34.76
N SER A 69 -22.63 32.79 -35.57
CA SER A 69 -21.45 31.99 -35.28
C SER A 69 -20.55 32.49 -34.13
N HIS A 70 -20.08 31.54 -33.30
CA HIS A 70 -18.84 31.59 -32.49
C HIS A 70 -18.92 31.96 -31.01
N ARG A 71 -19.79 31.34 -30.20
CA ARG A 71 -19.49 31.15 -28.77
C ARG A 71 -19.79 29.72 -28.35
N LEU A 72 -18.80 29.05 -27.75
CA LEU A 72 -18.97 27.75 -27.13
C LEU A 72 -19.98 27.89 -25.97
N PRO A 73 -20.84 26.88 -25.72
CA PRO A 73 -21.73 26.90 -24.56
C PRO A 73 -20.91 26.98 -23.26
N PRO A 74 -21.49 27.53 -22.17
CA PRO A 74 -20.84 27.50 -20.86
C PRO A 74 -20.56 26.05 -20.47
N ILE A 75 -19.38 25.80 -19.93
CA ILE A 75 -18.90 24.44 -19.64
C ILE A 75 -19.80 23.71 -18.64
N THR A 76 -20.43 24.42 -17.71
CA THR A 76 -21.35 23.85 -16.71
C THR A 76 -22.59 23.22 -17.34
N GLU A 77 -23.20 23.84 -18.36
CA GLU A 77 -24.34 23.27 -19.11
C GLU A 77 -23.93 22.02 -19.90
N LEU A 78 -22.73 22.04 -20.47
CA LEU A 78 -22.19 20.89 -21.19
C LEU A 78 -21.96 19.71 -20.24
N LEU A 79 -21.36 19.97 -19.08
CA LEU A 79 -21.09 18.96 -18.06
C LEU A 79 -22.39 18.35 -17.54
N SER A 80 -23.45 19.13 -17.30
CA SER A 80 -24.75 18.58 -16.87
C SER A 80 -25.37 17.67 -17.94
N LEU A 81 -25.31 18.05 -19.22
CA LEU A 81 -25.82 17.21 -20.31
C LEU A 81 -25.00 15.92 -20.48
N LEU A 82 -23.67 16.02 -20.33
CA LEU A 82 -22.78 14.85 -20.35
C LEU A 82 -23.10 13.90 -19.19
N GLN A 83 -23.34 14.43 -17.99
CA GLN A 83 -23.73 13.64 -16.83
C GLN A 83 -24.99 12.81 -17.12
N GLU A 84 -26.05 13.43 -17.63
CA GLU A 84 -27.32 12.74 -17.95
C GLU A 84 -27.11 11.61 -18.96
N LYS A 85 -26.35 11.88 -20.04
CA LYS A 85 -26.06 10.88 -21.08
C LYS A 85 -25.20 9.74 -20.54
N LEU A 86 -24.23 10.03 -19.68
CA LEU A 86 -23.39 9.01 -19.06
C LEU A 86 -24.17 8.12 -18.08
N ILE A 87 -25.08 8.71 -17.30
CA ILE A 87 -25.97 7.94 -16.41
C ILE A 87 -26.87 7.00 -17.24
N TYR A 88 -27.45 7.49 -18.33
CA TYR A 88 -28.26 6.66 -19.23
C TYR A 88 -27.43 5.56 -19.89
N ALA A 89 -26.24 5.89 -20.38
CA ALA A 89 -25.34 4.92 -21.01
C ALA A 89 -24.76 3.90 -20.03
N ALA A 90 -24.62 4.22 -18.74
CA ALA A 90 -24.21 3.25 -17.72
C ALA A 90 -25.20 2.06 -17.64
N LEU A 91 -26.49 2.32 -17.87
CA LEU A 91 -27.56 1.32 -17.93
C LEU A 91 -27.54 0.49 -19.23
N GLN A 92 -26.97 1.03 -20.32
CA GLN A 92 -26.94 0.39 -21.65
C GLN A 92 -25.51 0.03 -22.08
N SER A 93 -25.18 -1.26 -21.99
CA SER A 93 -23.77 -1.72 -22.02
C SER A 93 -23.01 -1.41 -23.32
N THR A 94 -23.67 -1.40 -24.46
CA THR A 94 -23.08 -1.19 -25.79
C THR A 94 -22.77 0.28 -26.08
N GLU A 95 -23.67 1.21 -25.70
CA GLU A 95 -23.54 2.64 -25.99
C GLU A 95 -22.53 3.36 -25.08
N SER A 96 -22.27 2.80 -23.89
CA SER A 96 -21.30 3.34 -22.94
C SER A 96 -19.90 3.51 -23.53
N SER A 97 -19.42 2.55 -24.33
CA SER A 97 -18.04 2.55 -24.82
C SER A 97 -17.77 3.64 -25.87
N SER A 98 -18.72 3.86 -26.79
CA SER A 98 -18.62 4.91 -27.80
C SER A 98 -18.74 6.30 -27.20
N LEU A 99 -19.66 6.48 -26.23
CA LEU A 99 -19.83 7.76 -25.54
C LEU A 99 -18.58 8.13 -24.75
N ILE A 100 -18.00 7.19 -23.98
CA ILE A 100 -16.75 7.42 -23.23
C ILE A 100 -15.62 7.83 -24.18
N GLY A 101 -15.49 7.18 -25.34
CA GLY A 101 -14.49 7.54 -26.36
C GLY A 101 -14.71 8.94 -26.96
N GLN A 102 -15.95 9.37 -27.18
CA GLN A 102 -16.25 10.73 -27.64
C GLN A 102 -15.91 11.79 -26.58
N VAL A 103 -16.19 11.50 -25.30
CA VAL A 103 -15.82 12.37 -24.17
C VAL A 103 -14.30 12.48 -24.04
N GLU A 104 -13.55 11.39 -24.25
CA GLU A 104 -12.10 11.41 -24.29
C GLU A 104 -11.58 12.39 -25.35
N GLN A 105 -12.09 12.26 -26.58
CA GLN A 105 -11.70 13.13 -27.69
C GLN A 105 -12.08 14.59 -27.43
N LEU A 106 -13.21 14.85 -26.78
CA LEU A 106 -13.63 16.18 -26.37
C LEU A 106 -12.62 16.79 -25.40
N PHE A 107 -12.25 16.09 -24.33
CA PHE A 107 -11.24 16.60 -23.40
C PHE A 107 -9.87 16.76 -24.04
N GLN A 108 -9.46 15.88 -24.95
CA GLN A 108 -8.19 16.04 -25.69
C GLN A 108 -8.18 17.26 -26.61
N ALA A 109 -9.30 17.55 -27.28
CA ALA A 109 -9.42 18.63 -28.26
C ALA A 109 -9.75 20.00 -27.64
N ALA A 110 -10.34 20.02 -26.44
CA ALA A 110 -10.78 21.23 -25.77
C ALA A 110 -9.61 22.11 -25.29
N ASP A 111 -9.89 23.41 -25.26
CA ASP A 111 -9.00 24.46 -24.75
C ASP A 111 -9.08 24.51 -23.21
N PRO A 112 -7.94 24.41 -22.48
CA PRO A 112 -7.93 24.49 -21.02
C PRO A 112 -8.64 25.73 -20.46
N ASP A 113 -8.50 26.89 -21.11
CA ASP A 113 -9.10 28.13 -20.62
C ASP A 113 -10.64 28.10 -20.69
N TRP A 114 -11.20 27.38 -21.65
CA TRP A 114 -12.65 27.17 -21.74
C TRP A 114 -13.12 26.07 -20.80
N LEU A 115 -12.39 24.95 -20.70
CA LEU A 115 -12.73 23.84 -19.81
C LEU A 115 -12.85 24.26 -18.35
N PHE A 116 -12.03 25.20 -17.91
CA PHE A 116 -12.03 25.67 -16.52
C PHE A 116 -12.58 27.09 -16.37
N SER A 117 -13.35 27.57 -17.35
CA SER A 117 -13.98 28.89 -17.30
C SER A 117 -15.09 28.94 -16.24
N GLN A 118 -15.08 30.00 -15.42
CA GLN A 118 -16.12 30.26 -14.42
C GLN A 118 -17.24 31.10 -15.04
N SER A 119 -18.49 30.85 -14.63
CA SER A 119 -19.60 31.76 -14.94
C SER A 119 -19.38 33.10 -14.23
N SER A 120 -19.49 34.21 -14.95
CA SER A 120 -19.14 35.56 -14.48
C SER A 120 -20.16 36.18 -13.52
N ASP A 121 -20.91 35.38 -12.77
CA ASP A 121 -21.99 35.90 -11.93
C ASP A 121 -21.46 36.41 -10.57
N HIS A 122 -21.90 37.63 -10.23
CA HIS A 122 -21.48 38.39 -9.07
C HIS A 122 -21.90 37.74 -7.74
N GLN A 123 -21.16 36.75 -7.24
CA GLN A 123 -21.14 36.35 -5.81
C GLN A 123 -20.18 35.20 -5.41
N GLY A 124 -19.24 34.78 -6.27
CA GLY A 124 -18.32 33.66 -5.95
C GLY A 124 -18.96 32.27 -6.00
N CYS A 125 -20.24 32.17 -6.40
CA CYS A 125 -20.95 30.90 -6.59
C CYS A 125 -20.45 30.07 -7.80
N GLY A 126 -19.87 30.72 -8.81
CA GLY A 126 -19.45 30.05 -10.05
C GLY A 126 -18.40 28.94 -9.88
N LEU A 127 -17.46 29.08 -8.91
CA LEU A 127 -16.47 28.03 -8.63
C LEU A 127 -17.11 26.80 -7.98
N VAL A 128 -18.07 27.00 -7.07
CA VAL A 128 -18.79 25.90 -6.40
C VAL A 128 -19.65 25.14 -7.39
N GLU A 129 -20.35 25.85 -8.28
CA GLU A 129 -21.13 25.23 -9.36
C GLU A 129 -20.25 24.40 -10.30
N LEU A 130 -19.09 24.93 -10.68
CA LEU A 130 -18.11 24.22 -11.50
C LEU A 130 -17.57 22.96 -10.80
N GLN A 131 -17.24 23.07 -9.50
CA GLN A 131 -16.83 21.93 -8.66
C GLN A 131 -17.89 20.83 -8.62
N MET A 132 -19.15 21.21 -8.41
CA MET A 132 -20.27 20.26 -8.38
C MET A 132 -20.50 19.62 -9.75
N ALA A 133 -20.42 20.38 -10.84
CA ALA A 133 -20.58 19.86 -12.20
C ALA A 133 -19.49 18.83 -12.54
N TYR A 134 -18.21 19.15 -12.29
CA TYR A 134 -17.12 18.20 -12.52
C TYR A 134 -17.20 16.96 -11.63
N SER A 135 -17.50 17.14 -10.33
CA SER A 135 -17.69 16.02 -9.40
C SER A 135 -18.80 15.08 -9.87
N SER A 136 -19.88 15.64 -10.43
CA SER A 136 -21.03 14.89 -10.94
C SER A 136 -20.70 14.11 -12.21
N VAL A 137 -20.03 14.74 -13.18
CA VAL A 137 -19.60 14.07 -14.42
C VAL A 137 -18.57 12.98 -14.14
N ILE A 138 -17.59 13.23 -13.28
CA ILE A 138 -16.57 12.24 -12.89
C ILE A 138 -17.24 11.06 -12.19
N SER A 139 -18.20 11.31 -11.30
CA SER A 139 -18.98 10.24 -10.67
C SER A 139 -19.79 9.43 -11.69
N ALA A 140 -20.38 10.06 -12.70
CA ALA A 140 -21.10 9.37 -13.77
C ALA A 140 -20.16 8.54 -14.67
N LEU A 141 -18.99 9.07 -15.02
CA LEU A 141 -17.94 8.34 -15.75
C LEU A 141 -17.48 7.10 -14.99
N ILE A 142 -17.17 7.26 -13.69
CA ILE A 142 -16.78 6.15 -12.82
C ILE A 142 -17.92 5.13 -12.68
N GLY A 143 -19.17 5.61 -12.61
CA GLY A 143 -20.37 4.78 -12.61
C GLY A 143 -20.47 3.84 -13.81
N CYS A 144 -19.95 4.23 -14.98
CA CYS A 144 -19.92 3.37 -16.16
C CYS A 144 -19.01 2.13 -16.01
N ALA A 145 -18.05 2.19 -15.07
CA ALA A 145 -17.14 1.11 -14.72
C ALA A 145 -17.35 0.59 -13.28
N ALA A 146 -18.51 0.90 -12.67
CA ALA A 146 -18.81 0.50 -11.30
C ALA A 146 -18.83 -1.03 -11.16
N LEU A 147 -18.34 -1.50 -10.02
CA LEU A 147 -18.34 -2.92 -9.71
C LEU A 147 -19.76 -3.36 -9.30
N PRO A 148 -20.19 -4.57 -9.71
CA PRO A 148 -21.44 -5.14 -9.23
C PRO A 148 -21.38 -5.31 -7.71
N ILE A 149 -22.49 -4.99 -7.04
CA ILE A 149 -22.67 -5.18 -5.60
C ILE A 149 -23.05 -6.65 -5.38
N CYS A 150 -22.37 -7.32 -4.46
CA CYS A 150 -22.80 -8.64 -4.04
C CYS A 150 -24.02 -8.51 -3.13
N GLU A 151 -25.05 -9.34 -3.27
CA GLU A 151 -26.23 -9.32 -2.38
C GLU A 151 -26.07 -10.23 -1.16
N ASP A 152 -25.08 -11.14 -1.17
CA ASP A 152 -24.84 -12.14 -0.12
C ASP A 152 -23.48 -11.90 0.58
N ASP A 153 -23.47 -11.84 1.91
CA ASP A 153 -22.26 -11.70 2.75
C ASP A 153 -21.23 -12.85 2.59
N CYS A 154 -21.70 -14.00 2.09
CA CYS A 154 -20.95 -15.26 2.10
C CYS A 154 -20.37 -15.65 0.72
N SER A 155 -20.85 -15.08 -0.38
CA SER A 155 -20.46 -15.51 -1.73
C SER A 155 -19.64 -14.44 -2.46
N SER A 156 -18.58 -14.85 -3.16
CA SER A 156 -17.90 -13.97 -4.10
C SER A 156 -18.62 -14.04 -5.44
N LEU A 157 -18.81 -12.91 -6.11
CA LEU A 157 -19.38 -12.90 -7.46
C LEU A 157 -18.51 -13.70 -8.44
N SER A 158 -19.15 -14.37 -9.41
CA SER A 158 -18.42 -15.13 -10.42
C SER A 158 -17.58 -14.21 -11.31
N ALA A 159 -16.47 -14.73 -11.86
CA ALA A 159 -15.61 -13.97 -12.78
C ALA A 159 -16.36 -13.44 -14.02
N ALA A 160 -17.45 -14.09 -14.42
CA ALA A 160 -18.30 -13.64 -15.52
C ALA A 160 -18.99 -12.30 -15.23
N ALA A 161 -19.36 -12.03 -13.97
CA ALA A 161 -19.97 -10.77 -13.56
C ALA A 161 -19.06 -9.55 -13.82
N TYR A 162 -17.75 -9.77 -13.91
CA TYR A 162 -16.77 -8.71 -14.11
C TYR A 162 -16.23 -8.60 -15.54
N GLN A 163 -16.72 -9.41 -16.50
CA GLN A 163 -16.06 -9.59 -17.80
C GLN A 163 -15.90 -8.28 -18.61
N SER A 164 -16.85 -7.35 -18.49
CA SER A 164 -16.89 -6.05 -19.17
C SER A 164 -16.22 -4.91 -18.38
N ILE A 165 -15.93 -5.11 -17.09
CA ILE A 165 -15.38 -4.06 -16.22
C ILE A 165 -13.97 -3.63 -16.65
N PRO A 166 -13.01 -4.53 -16.96
CA PRO A 166 -11.66 -4.10 -17.33
C PRO A 166 -11.59 -3.18 -18.55
N SER A 167 -12.41 -3.43 -19.58
CA SER A 167 -12.43 -2.59 -20.79
C SER A 167 -13.05 -1.22 -20.51
N ARG A 168 -14.16 -1.18 -19.76
CA ARG A 168 -14.80 0.06 -19.30
C ARG A 168 -13.87 0.87 -18.42
N ALA A 169 -13.19 0.23 -17.46
CA ALA A 169 -12.23 0.88 -16.59
C ALA A 169 -11.04 1.48 -17.36
N THR A 170 -10.59 0.81 -18.42
CA THR A 170 -9.53 1.33 -19.30
C THR A 170 -9.99 2.60 -20.01
N ALA A 171 -11.20 2.60 -20.58
CA ALA A 171 -11.75 3.76 -21.29
C ALA A 171 -12.01 4.94 -20.35
N VAL A 172 -12.61 4.71 -19.17
CA VAL A 172 -12.81 5.75 -18.15
C VAL A 172 -11.47 6.31 -17.67
N SER A 173 -10.47 5.45 -17.47
CA SER A 173 -9.13 5.91 -17.09
C SER A 173 -8.50 6.81 -18.14
N ALA A 174 -8.70 6.51 -19.43
CA ALA A 174 -8.20 7.33 -20.54
C ALA A 174 -8.86 8.72 -20.55
N VAL A 175 -10.20 8.79 -20.40
CA VAL A 175 -10.95 10.06 -20.30
C VAL A 175 -10.44 10.92 -19.14
N LEU A 176 -10.33 10.34 -17.94
CA LEU A 176 -9.89 11.06 -16.76
C LEU A 176 -8.41 11.48 -16.86
N THR A 177 -7.58 10.68 -17.51
CA THR A 177 -6.17 11.04 -17.79
C THR A 177 -6.12 12.24 -18.73
N ALA A 178 -6.90 12.25 -19.81
CA ALA A 178 -6.96 13.38 -20.74
C ALA A 178 -7.43 14.66 -20.05
N LEU A 179 -8.40 14.59 -19.15
CA LEU A 179 -8.85 15.73 -18.35
C LEU A 179 -7.73 16.27 -17.44
N LEU A 180 -6.99 15.38 -16.76
CA LEU A 180 -5.88 15.78 -15.88
C LEU A 180 -4.68 16.34 -16.64
N GLU A 181 -4.41 15.85 -17.85
CA GLU A 181 -3.37 16.42 -18.72
C GLU A 181 -3.71 17.85 -19.14
N LYS A 182 -4.98 18.15 -19.44
CA LYS A 182 -5.43 19.54 -19.68
C LYS A 182 -5.30 20.43 -18.45
N TRP A 183 -5.41 19.85 -17.26
CA TRP A 183 -5.17 20.55 -16.01
C TRP A 183 -3.73 20.99 -15.85
N ASP A 184 -2.79 20.10 -16.20
CA ASP A 184 -1.35 20.36 -16.19
C ASP A 184 -0.99 21.47 -17.21
N ASP A 185 -1.54 21.36 -18.43
CA ASP A 185 -1.35 22.34 -19.52
C ASP A 185 -1.92 23.73 -19.19
N GLY A 186 -3.05 23.81 -18.46
CA GLY A 186 -3.75 25.05 -18.10
C GLY A 186 -3.09 25.86 -16.98
N GLY A 187 -1.94 25.41 -16.49
CA GLY A 187 -1.17 26.09 -15.45
C GLY A 187 -1.65 25.76 -14.04
N GLY A 188 -1.11 24.68 -13.45
CA GLY A 188 -1.35 24.23 -12.08
C GLY A 188 -0.99 25.20 -10.94
N ALA A 189 -0.75 26.48 -11.25
CA ALA A 189 -0.43 27.56 -10.32
C ALA A 189 -1.62 28.50 -9.99
N ARG A 190 -2.79 28.31 -10.62
CA ARG A 190 -4.01 29.06 -10.30
C ARG A 190 -4.67 28.45 -9.04
N GLU A 191 -4.83 29.26 -7.99
CA GLU A 191 -5.43 28.80 -6.71
C GLU A 191 -6.83 28.19 -6.91
N ASP A 192 -7.68 28.82 -7.72
CA ASP A 192 -9.02 28.32 -8.08
C ASP A 192 -9.02 26.90 -8.70
N LEU A 193 -8.02 26.61 -9.54
CA LEU A 193 -7.85 25.29 -10.16
C LEU A 193 -7.34 24.26 -9.14
N SER A 194 -6.58 24.68 -8.15
CA SER A 194 -6.14 23.79 -7.07
C SER A 194 -7.32 23.31 -6.24
N ASP A 195 -8.26 24.20 -5.90
CA ASP A 195 -9.44 23.85 -5.10
C ASP A 195 -10.39 22.93 -5.87
N LEU A 196 -10.59 23.20 -7.16
CA LEU A 196 -11.35 22.32 -8.05
C LEU A 196 -10.72 20.92 -8.13
N LEU A 197 -9.38 20.82 -8.21
CA LEU A 197 -8.69 19.53 -8.26
C LEU A 197 -8.85 18.78 -6.94
N LEU A 198 -8.68 19.47 -5.81
CA LEU A 198 -8.86 18.88 -4.48
C LEU A 198 -10.30 18.37 -4.27
N ALA A 199 -11.31 18.97 -4.91
CA ALA A 199 -12.70 18.51 -4.84
C ALA A 199 -12.90 17.15 -5.57
N VAL A 200 -12.27 16.96 -6.73
CA VAL A 200 -12.48 15.78 -7.58
C VAL A 200 -11.44 14.66 -7.38
N ALA A 201 -10.24 15.01 -6.90
CA ALA A 201 -9.14 14.08 -6.68
C ALA A 201 -9.49 12.86 -5.81
N PRO A 202 -10.29 12.96 -4.73
CA PRO A 202 -10.68 11.80 -3.92
C PRO A 202 -11.37 10.71 -4.74
N THR A 203 -12.33 11.08 -5.57
CA THR A 203 -13.13 10.14 -6.38
C THR A 203 -12.29 9.50 -7.48
N ILE A 204 -11.43 10.29 -8.14
CA ILE A 204 -10.48 9.79 -9.15
C ILE A 204 -9.48 8.82 -8.51
N CYS A 205 -8.94 9.17 -7.34
CA CYS A 205 -8.00 8.35 -6.59
C CYS A 205 -8.63 6.99 -6.22
N VAL A 206 -9.82 7.00 -5.58
CA VAL A 206 -10.55 5.77 -5.23
C VAL A 206 -10.79 4.87 -6.45
N PHE A 207 -11.20 5.46 -7.58
CA PHE A 207 -11.39 4.71 -8.81
C PHE A 207 -10.08 4.10 -9.34
N SER A 208 -9.01 4.89 -9.42
CA SER A 208 -7.71 4.38 -9.89
C SER A 208 -7.20 3.21 -9.04
N VAL A 209 -7.24 3.36 -7.71
CA VAL A 209 -6.76 2.36 -6.74
C VAL A 209 -7.58 1.07 -6.79
N THR A 210 -8.88 1.17 -7.07
CA THR A 210 -9.78 0.03 -7.27
C THR A 210 -9.26 -0.94 -8.34
N HIS A 211 -8.47 -0.44 -9.30
CA HIS A 211 -7.92 -1.20 -10.41
C HIS A 211 -6.39 -1.42 -10.33
N PHE A 212 -5.74 -1.27 -9.17
CA PHE A 212 -4.27 -1.46 -9.05
C PHE A 212 -3.83 -2.92 -8.96
N GLN A 213 -4.59 -3.74 -8.23
CA GLN A 213 -4.21 -5.10 -7.88
C GLN A 213 -4.78 -6.11 -8.87
N ASP A 214 -4.17 -7.30 -8.92
CA ASP A 214 -4.71 -8.41 -9.70
C ASP A 214 -5.94 -8.99 -9.00
N GLN A 215 -7.10 -8.67 -9.56
CA GLN A 215 -8.42 -9.02 -9.05
C GLN A 215 -9.32 -9.50 -10.19
N ALA A 216 -10.41 -10.18 -9.85
CA ALA A 216 -11.36 -10.73 -10.82
C ALA A 216 -11.92 -9.68 -11.81
N TRP A 217 -11.96 -8.40 -11.40
CA TRP A 217 -12.41 -7.26 -12.22
C TRP A 217 -11.30 -6.47 -12.91
N THR A 218 -10.09 -7.00 -12.99
CA THR A 218 -8.95 -6.31 -13.60
C THR A 218 -8.27 -7.16 -14.67
N ARG A 219 -7.61 -6.49 -15.63
CA ARG A 219 -6.67 -7.09 -16.59
C ARG A 219 -5.38 -6.26 -16.61
N ALA A 220 -4.31 -6.80 -17.18
CA ALA A 220 -3.04 -6.09 -17.31
C ALA A 220 -3.22 -4.68 -17.94
N THR A 221 -4.07 -4.56 -18.97
CA THR A 221 -4.38 -3.28 -19.62
C THR A 221 -5.09 -2.29 -18.70
N SER A 222 -6.12 -2.73 -17.97
CA SER A 222 -6.85 -1.86 -17.04
C SER A 222 -5.98 -1.42 -15.87
N ARG A 223 -5.09 -2.31 -15.37
CA ARG A 223 -4.13 -1.96 -14.31
C ARG A 223 -3.10 -0.93 -14.78
N MET A 224 -2.60 -1.06 -16.01
CA MET A 224 -1.69 -0.06 -16.58
C MET A 224 -2.39 1.30 -16.77
N ALA A 225 -3.64 1.30 -17.26
CA ALA A 225 -4.42 2.52 -17.42
C ALA A 225 -4.69 3.21 -16.08
N ALA A 226 -5.06 2.44 -15.04
CA ALA A 226 -5.28 2.96 -13.70
C ALA A 226 -4.00 3.57 -13.07
N ARG A 227 -2.83 2.96 -13.30
CA ARG A 227 -1.54 3.54 -12.85
C ARG A 227 -1.21 4.83 -13.57
N ARG A 228 -1.43 4.90 -14.89
CA ARG A 228 -1.26 6.14 -15.67
C ARG A 228 -2.19 7.24 -15.19
N LEU A 229 -3.45 6.91 -14.90
CA LEU A 229 -4.41 7.84 -14.33
C LEU A 229 -3.91 8.39 -12.98
N HIS A 230 -3.42 7.51 -12.10
CA HIS A 230 -2.87 7.92 -10.81
C HIS A 230 -1.63 8.81 -10.96
N GLU A 231 -0.72 8.48 -11.88
CA GLU A 231 0.46 9.30 -12.19
C GLU A 231 0.07 10.68 -12.75
N ALA A 232 -0.95 10.74 -13.62
CA ALA A 232 -1.50 12.01 -14.11
C ALA A 232 -2.14 12.83 -12.98
N LEU A 233 -2.83 12.18 -12.03
CA LEU A 233 -3.40 12.85 -10.86
C LEU A 233 -2.30 13.44 -9.97
N LEU A 234 -1.24 12.67 -9.70
CA LEU A 234 -0.08 13.14 -8.95
C LEU A 234 0.57 14.36 -9.61
N ARG A 235 0.77 14.33 -10.93
CA ARG A 235 1.33 15.46 -11.70
C ARG A 235 0.43 16.69 -11.63
N ALA A 236 -0.86 16.54 -11.91
CA ALA A 236 -1.82 17.65 -11.96
C ALA A 236 -1.91 18.41 -10.63
N GLY A 237 -1.78 17.74 -9.48
CA GLY A 237 -1.79 18.39 -8.16
C GLY A 237 -0.42 18.64 -7.55
N GLY A 238 0.68 18.41 -8.28
CA GLY A 238 2.04 18.61 -7.78
C GLY A 238 2.43 17.66 -6.63
N TRP A 239 1.78 16.50 -6.51
CA TRP A 239 2.10 15.51 -5.50
C TRP A 239 3.26 14.62 -5.94
N ARG A 240 4.15 14.28 -5.00
CA ARG A 240 5.38 13.52 -5.29
C ARG A 240 5.11 12.03 -5.40
N ASP A 241 4.23 11.55 -4.55
CA ASP A 241 3.83 10.16 -4.42
C ASP A 241 2.44 10.08 -3.77
N SER A 242 1.92 8.85 -3.67
CA SER A 242 0.63 8.57 -3.03
C SER A 242 0.57 8.98 -1.56
N ALA A 243 1.69 8.95 -0.83
CA ALA A 243 1.73 9.35 0.56
C ALA A 243 1.58 10.88 0.69
N HIS A 244 2.24 11.64 -0.21
CA HIS A 244 2.11 13.09 -0.30
C HIS A 244 0.69 13.51 -0.71
N LEU A 245 0.07 12.80 -1.66
CA LEU A 245 -1.34 13.02 -2.05
C LEU A 245 -2.29 12.93 -0.84
N LEU A 246 -2.11 11.91 -0.01
CA LEU A 246 -3.02 11.65 1.12
C LEU A 246 -2.79 12.58 2.30
N MET A 247 -1.53 12.89 2.63
CA MET A 247 -1.16 13.65 3.82
C MET A 247 -0.96 15.14 3.57
N GLY A 248 -0.74 15.57 2.33
CA GLY A 248 -0.33 16.94 2.01
C GLY A 248 1.08 17.28 2.53
N ASP A 249 1.44 18.55 2.42
CA ASP A 249 2.70 19.07 2.95
C ASP A 249 2.62 19.34 4.46
N LYS A 250 3.76 19.17 5.15
CA LYS A 250 3.82 19.29 6.62
C LYS A 250 3.76 20.72 7.14
N ASP A 251 4.03 21.70 6.28
CA ASP A 251 4.29 23.10 6.65
C ASP A 251 3.33 24.11 5.97
N GLY A 252 2.28 23.65 5.28
CA GLY A 252 1.34 24.47 4.51
C GLY A 252 -0.14 24.22 4.83
N GLU A 253 -1.04 24.94 4.14
CA GLU A 253 -2.49 24.66 4.17
C GLU A 253 -2.74 23.18 3.82
N ASP A 254 -3.60 22.52 4.59
CA ASP A 254 -3.84 21.06 4.58
C ASP A 254 -4.39 20.58 3.22
N ARG A 255 -3.48 20.30 2.26
CA ARG A 255 -3.80 19.79 0.91
C ARG A 255 -3.96 18.27 0.87
N GLY A 256 -3.92 17.58 2.01
CA GLY A 256 -4.11 16.14 2.09
C GLY A 256 -5.54 15.74 1.79
N ILE A 257 -5.74 14.76 0.89
CA ILE A 257 -7.08 14.31 0.52
C ILE A 257 -7.59 13.11 1.32
N LEU A 258 -6.84 12.61 2.32
CA LEU A 258 -7.23 11.41 3.08
C LEU A 258 -8.60 11.56 3.73
N GLY A 259 -8.88 12.70 4.38
CA GLY A 259 -10.18 12.96 5.01
C GLY A 259 -11.34 12.85 4.01
N ARG A 260 -11.16 13.45 2.82
CA ARG A 260 -12.15 13.43 1.74
C ARG A 260 -12.31 12.05 1.12
N ILE A 261 -11.23 11.27 0.98
CA ILE A 261 -11.31 9.86 0.56
C ILE A 261 -12.13 9.08 1.58
N LEU A 262 -11.86 9.24 2.87
CA LEU A 262 -12.65 8.58 3.91
C LEU A 262 -14.13 9.01 3.85
N ASP A 263 -14.44 10.26 3.49
CA ASP A 263 -15.82 10.72 3.30
C ASP A 263 -16.50 10.01 2.11
N VAL A 264 -15.77 9.80 1.00
CA VAL A 264 -16.25 9.03 -0.17
C VAL A 264 -16.50 7.56 0.20
N LEU A 265 -15.63 6.97 1.02
CA LEU A 265 -15.76 5.56 1.41
C LEU A 265 -16.82 5.34 2.50
N GLN A 266 -17.02 6.29 3.41
CA GLN A 266 -17.82 6.15 4.63
C GLN A 266 -19.26 5.63 4.42
N PRO A 267 -20.02 6.04 3.40
CA PRO A 267 -21.37 5.51 3.14
C PRO A 267 -21.39 3.99 2.89
N GLN A 268 -20.31 3.46 2.35
CA GLN A 268 -20.14 2.03 2.05
C GLN A 268 -19.44 1.27 3.19
N LEU A 269 -18.97 1.98 4.23
CA LEU A 269 -18.25 1.44 5.39
C LEU A 269 -19.15 1.30 6.62
N ASN A 270 -20.45 1.04 6.44
CA ASN A 270 -21.31 0.69 7.56
C ASN A 270 -21.19 -0.82 7.85
N LYS A 271 -21.58 -1.25 9.06
CA LYS A 271 -21.41 -2.64 9.55
C LYS A 271 -22.03 -3.68 8.62
N ASP A 272 -23.06 -3.29 7.89
CA ASP A 272 -23.86 -4.17 7.06
C ASP A 272 -23.39 -4.09 5.59
N SER A 273 -22.91 -2.94 5.09
CA SER A 273 -22.61 -2.72 3.67
C SER A 273 -21.17 -3.05 3.25
N TRP A 274 -20.21 -3.00 4.18
CA TRP A 274 -18.78 -3.11 3.84
C TRP A 274 -18.38 -4.47 3.25
N GLN A 275 -19.18 -5.51 3.48
CA GLN A 275 -18.91 -6.87 3.00
C GLN A 275 -19.21 -7.02 1.51
N HIS A 276 -20.18 -6.26 1.01
CA HIS A 276 -20.78 -6.38 -0.31
C HIS A 276 -19.91 -5.87 -1.47
N CYS A 277 -18.85 -5.11 -1.17
CA CYS A 277 -17.89 -4.60 -2.15
C CYS A 277 -16.47 -5.06 -1.82
N GLU A 278 -15.91 -5.98 -2.62
CA GLU A 278 -14.55 -6.49 -2.40
C GLU A 278 -13.47 -5.41 -2.60
N ALA A 279 -13.66 -4.51 -3.56
CA ALA A 279 -12.73 -3.42 -3.84
C ALA A 279 -12.58 -2.44 -2.67
N LEU A 280 -13.66 -2.18 -1.93
CA LEU A 280 -13.66 -1.23 -0.82
C LEU A 280 -12.60 -1.57 0.24
N LYS A 281 -12.45 -2.86 0.54
CA LYS A 281 -11.47 -3.39 1.50
C LYS A 281 -10.05 -3.09 1.04
N LEU A 282 -9.78 -3.26 -0.26
CA LEU A 282 -8.47 -3.03 -0.87
C LEU A 282 -8.15 -1.54 -0.96
N VAL A 283 -9.11 -0.70 -1.34
CA VAL A 283 -8.92 0.76 -1.43
C VAL A 283 -8.69 1.34 -0.04
N PHE A 284 -9.48 0.92 0.96
CA PHE A 284 -9.26 1.31 2.35
C PHE A 284 -7.86 0.92 2.83
N ALA A 285 -7.49 -0.35 2.66
CA ALA A 285 -6.20 -0.83 3.12
C ALA A 285 -5.04 -0.13 2.39
N TRP A 286 -5.16 0.10 1.08
CA TRP A 286 -4.19 0.88 0.32
C TRP A 286 -4.03 2.28 0.93
N ALA A 287 -5.14 3.00 1.13
CA ALA A 287 -5.11 4.37 1.65
C ALA A 287 -4.47 4.43 3.04
N LEU A 288 -4.86 3.53 3.94
CA LEU A 288 -4.28 3.46 5.29
C LEU A 288 -2.79 3.17 5.26
N LEU A 289 -2.34 2.21 4.46
CA LEU A 289 -0.94 1.78 4.39
C LEU A 289 0.00 2.83 3.77
N GLN A 290 -0.54 3.83 3.06
CA GLN A 290 0.25 4.97 2.57
C GLN A 290 0.48 6.06 3.63
N VAL A 291 -0.30 6.08 4.71
CA VAL A 291 -0.31 7.19 5.68
C VAL A 291 0.66 6.90 6.82
N SER A 292 1.68 7.74 6.96
CA SER A 292 2.71 7.62 8.01
C SER A 292 2.59 8.72 9.07
N ARG A 293 3.50 8.72 10.05
CA ARG A 293 3.59 9.79 11.06
C ARG A 293 3.89 11.16 10.40
N PRO A 294 3.24 12.26 10.82
CA PRO A 294 2.29 12.39 11.94
C PRO A 294 0.80 12.27 11.54
N GLY A 295 0.46 12.18 10.25
CA GLY A 295 -0.91 12.33 9.75
C GLY A 295 -1.90 11.25 10.20
N LEU A 296 -1.44 10.10 10.66
CA LEU A 296 -2.33 8.99 11.01
C LEU A 296 -3.18 9.24 12.26
N SER A 297 -2.63 9.92 13.28
CA SER A 297 -3.27 10.03 14.61
C SER A 297 -4.63 10.73 14.59
N SER A 298 -4.79 11.78 13.76
CA SER A 298 -6.04 12.54 13.63
C SER A 298 -7.17 11.72 13.02
N HIS A 299 -6.84 10.78 12.14
CA HIS A 299 -7.82 9.95 11.42
C HIS A 299 -8.09 8.59 12.08
N LEU A 300 -7.39 8.24 13.18
CA LEU A 300 -7.57 6.98 13.89
C LEU A 300 -9.03 6.63 14.23
N PRO A 301 -9.89 7.56 14.71
CA PRO A 301 -11.29 7.24 15.01
C PRO A 301 -12.07 6.71 13.79
N ARG A 302 -11.69 7.12 12.58
CA ARG A 302 -12.31 6.72 11.32
C ARG A 302 -11.68 5.46 10.72
N LEU A 303 -10.37 5.26 10.94
CA LEU A 303 -9.59 4.17 10.36
C LEU A 303 -9.63 2.88 11.21
N LEU A 304 -9.70 3.01 12.53
CA LEU A 304 -9.66 1.86 13.44
C LEU A 304 -10.87 0.91 13.28
N PRO A 305 -12.12 1.39 13.14
CA PRO A 305 -13.29 0.50 13.07
C PRO A 305 -13.22 -0.51 11.92
N LEU A 306 -12.92 -0.07 10.69
CA LEU A 306 -12.84 -1.00 9.56
C LEU A 306 -11.63 -1.93 9.66
N SER A 307 -10.51 -1.44 10.19
CA SER A 307 -9.32 -2.29 10.42
C SER A 307 -9.64 -3.44 11.37
N LEU A 308 -10.45 -3.19 12.41
CA LEU A 308 -10.95 -4.21 13.34
C LEU A 308 -11.97 -5.15 12.68
N LEU A 309 -12.90 -4.62 11.87
CA LEU A 309 -13.87 -5.44 11.13
C LEU A 309 -13.17 -6.41 10.15
N LEU A 310 -12.16 -5.93 9.43
CA LEU A 310 -11.34 -6.76 8.54
C LEU A 310 -10.59 -7.84 9.32
N ASN A 311 -10.00 -7.47 10.46
CA ASN A 311 -9.30 -8.39 11.35
C ASN A 311 -10.21 -9.50 11.90
N ASP A 312 -11.51 -9.23 12.00
CA ASP A 312 -12.50 -10.15 12.58
C ASP A 312 -13.22 -11.00 11.52
N HIS A 313 -12.88 -10.78 10.24
CA HIS A 313 -13.53 -11.43 9.13
C HIS A 313 -13.18 -12.93 9.03
N TYR A 314 -14.14 -13.76 8.61
CA TYR A 314 -13.97 -15.21 8.50
C TYR A 314 -13.01 -15.65 7.39
N LYS A 315 -13.01 -14.95 6.23
CA LYS A 315 -12.04 -15.18 5.15
C LYS A 315 -10.61 -14.80 5.61
N PRO A 316 -9.62 -15.70 5.50
CA PRO A 316 -8.27 -15.46 5.98
C PRO A 316 -7.58 -14.29 5.25
N GLU A 317 -7.87 -14.04 3.98
CA GLU A 317 -7.28 -12.94 3.21
C GLU A 317 -7.67 -11.57 3.78
N ASN A 318 -8.93 -11.41 4.16
CA ASN A 318 -9.44 -10.18 4.78
C ASN A 318 -8.88 -10.03 6.20
N CYS A 319 -8.78 -11.13 6.94
CA CYS A 319 -8.14 -11.16 8.26
C CYS A 319 -6.68 -10.71 8.17
N MET A 320 -5.91 -11.24 7.22
CA MET A 320 -4.52 -10.84 6.96
C MET A 320 -4.42 -9.35 6.62
N LEU A 321 -5.33 -8.84 5.79
CA LEU A 321 -5.39 -7.42 5.46
C LEU A 321 -5.67 -6.57 6.70
N GLY A 322 -6.62 -6.98 7.54
CA GLY A 322 -6.93 -6.35 8.82
C GLY A 322 -5.71 -6.31 9.75
N VAL A 323 -5.03 -7.44 9.96
CA VAL A 323 -3.82 -7.49 10.80
C VAL A 323 -2.72 -6.57 10.26
N ARG A 324 -2.52 -6.51 8.93
CA ARG A 324 -1.56 -5.56 8.32
C ARG A 324 -1.94 -4.11 8.59
N CYS A 325 -3.21 -3.76 8.45
CA CYS A 325 -3.73 -2.44 8.78
C CYS A 325 -3.49 -2.08 10.25
N LEU A 326 -3.81 -3.00 11.17
CA LEU A 326 -3.59 -2.80 12.61
C LEU A 326 -2.09 -2.68 12.94
N HIS A 327 -1.23 -3.49 12.31
CA HIS A 327 0.21 -3.42 12.50
C HIS A 327 0.78 -2.08 12.01
N HIS A 328 0.34 -1.61 10.85
CA HIS A 328 0.71 -0.30 10.33
C HIS A 328 0.28 0.84 11.27
N ILE A 329 -0.92 0.75 11.84
CA ILE A 329 -1.39 1.69 12.88
C ILE A 329 -0.46 1.69 14.09
N VAL A 330 -0.05 0.52 14.57
CA VAL A 330 0.88 0.38 15.71
C VAL A 330 2.22 1.03 15.40
N GLN A 331 2.76 0.80 14.20
CA GLN A 331 4.05 1.34 13.78
C GLN A 331 4.00 2.85 13.52
N ASN A 332 2.89 3.36 12.99
CA ASN A 332 2.76 4.76 12.55
C ASN A 332 1.96 5.66 13.51
N THR A 333 1.64 5.20 14.71
CA THR A 333 0.99 6.02 15.75
C THR A 333 1.91 6.16 16.97
N PRO A 334 2.04 7.35 17.57
CA PRO A 334 2.70 7.50 18.86
C PRO A 334 2.06 6.62 19.93
N ALA A 335 2.88 5.99 20.78
CA ALA A 335 2.39 5.11 21.83
C ALA A 335 1.45 5.82 22.83
N ALA A 336 1.60 7.14 23.02
CA ALA A 336 0.68 7.92 23.85
C ALA A 336 -0.75 7.91 23.30
N ASP A 337 -0.91 8.17 22.00
CA ASP A 337 -2.22 8.23 21.32
C ASP A 337 -2.91 6.87 21.28
N LEU A 338 -2.14 5.77 21.20
CA LEU A 338 -2.69 4.42 21.29
C LEU A 338 -3.13 4.09 22.72
N ARG A 339 -2.42 4.57 23.75
CA ARG A 339 -2.85 4.36 25.15
C ARG A 339 -4.09 5.20 25.50
N GLN A 340 -4.25 6.36 24.87
CA GLN A 340 -5.45 7.17 25.02
C GLN A 340 -6.69 6.38 24.60
N PHE A 341 -7.78 6.58 25.35
CA PHE A 341 -9.06 5.88 25.16
C PHE A 341 -8.96 4.35 25.12
N ASN A 342 -7.89 3.78 25.71
CA ASN A 342 -7.65 2.35 25.78
C ASN A 342 -7.58 1.65 24.40
N ARG A 343 -7.22 2.38 23.33
CA ARG A 343 -7.17 1.82 21.96
C ARG A 343 -6.15 0.70 21.83
N ALA A 344 -5.01 0.82 22.51
CA ALA A 344 -3.98 -0.21 22.56
C ALA A 344 -4.55 -1.54 23.07
N GLU A 345 -5.42 -1.51 24.09
CA GLU A 345 -6.06 -2.73 24.63
C GLU A 345 -6.99 -3.39 23.61
N VAL A 346 -7.77 -2.59 22.89
CA VAL A 346 -8.64 -3.09 21.81
C VAL A 346 -7.80 -3.76 20.72
N LEU A 347 -6.71 -3.10 20.30
CA LEU A 347 -5.76 -3.68 19.35
C LEU A 347 -5.15 -4.99 19.87
N TYR A 348 -4.78 -5.02 21.15
CA TYR A 348 -4.18 -6.21 21.76
C TYR A 348 -5.13 -7.38 21.72
N GLN A 349 -6.38 -7.20 22.16
CA GLN A 349 -7.38 -8.27 22.15
C GLN A 349 -7.71 -8.72 20.72
N ALA A 350 -7.84 -7.78 19.78
CA ALA A 350 -8.14 -8.05 18.38
C ALA A 350 -7.05 -8.87 17.69
N VAL A 351 -5.77 -8.63 17.98
CA VAL A 351 -4.65 -9.37 17.39
C VAL A 351 -4.35 -10.65 18.18
N PHE A 352 -4.47 -10.62 19.51
CA PHE A 352 -4.14 -11.76 20.39
C PHE A 352 -5.02 -12.98 20.12
N LYS A 353 -6.29 -12.79 19.79
CA LYS A 353 -7.20 -13.90 19.47
C LYS A 353 -6.68 -14.78 18.32
N HIS A 354 -5.95 -14.19 17.36
CA HIS A 354 -5.41 -14.90 16.20
C HIS A 354 -4.38 -15.96 16.55
N LEU A 355 -3.78 -15.89 17.74
CA LEU A 355 -2.90 -16.94 18.23
C LEU A 355 -3.62 -18.29 18.39
N HIS A 356 -4.96 -18.32 18.45
CA HIS A 356 -5.75 -19.54 18.56
C HIS A 356 -6.28 -20.06 17.21
N THR A 357 -5.98 -19.36 16.11
CA THR A 357 -6.37 -19.81 14.76
C THR A 357 -5.41 -20.89 14.25
N SER A 358 -5.76 -21.56 13.15
CA SER A 358 -4.88 -22.56 12.52
C SER A 358 -4.28 -22.10 11.18
N GLU A 359 -4.44 -20.82 10.85
CA GLU A 359 -4.01 -20.22 9.59
C GLU A 359 -2.60 -19.64 9.73
N ALA A 360 -1.61 -20.30 9.12
CA ALA A 360 -0.19 -19.97 9.31
C ALA A 360 0.14 -18.53 8.89
N ALA A 361 -0.41 -18.08 7.76
CA ALA A 361 -0.19 -16.72 7.26
C ALA A 361 -0.78 -15.65 8.19
N VAL A 362 -1.91 -15.92 8.83
CA VAL A 362 -2.54 -15.01 9.81
C VAL A 362 -1.70 -14.95 11.09
N ILE A 363 -1.30 -16.10 11.63
CA ILE A 363 -0.47 -16.17 12.84
C ILE A 363 0.86 -15.44 12.63
N GLN A 364 1.51 -15.60 11.48
CA GLN A 364 2.77 -14.92 11.17
C GLN A 364 2.64 -13.40 11.29
N LEU A 365 1.59 -12.84 10.70
CA LEU A 365 1.30 -11.40 10.77
C LEU A 365 0.93 -10.97 12.20
N ALA A 366 0.14 -11.78 12.90
CA ALA A 366 -0.29 -11.48 14.26
C ALA A 366 0.90 -11.47 15.24
N LEU A 367 1.84 -12.41 15.13
CA LEU A 367 3.07 -12.45 15.94
C LEU A 367 3.94 -11.22 15.69
N ALA A 368 4.15 -10.84 14.43
CA ALA A 368 4.89 -9.63 14.10
C ALA A 368 4.22 -8.37 14.68
N CYS A 369 2.91 -8.24 14.53
CA CYS A 369 2.15 -7.12 15.09
C CYS A 369 2.20 -7.08 16.62
N LEU A 370 2.09 -8.22 17.29
CA LEU A 370 2.17 -8.31 18.75
C LEU A 370 3.54 -7.89 19.28
N LEU A 371 4.64 -8.26 18.60
CA LEU A 371 5.99 -7.85 19.01
C LEU A 371 6.12 -6.32 19.11
N ASP A 372 5.57 -5.58 18.16
CA ASP A 372 5.60 -4.12 18.15
C ASP A 372 4.56 -3.52 19.10
N LEU A 373 3.36 -4.09 19.14
CA LEU A 373 2.28 -3.59 20.00
C LEU A 373 2.62 -3.74 21.49
N LEU A 374 3.34 -4.79 21.89
CA LEU A 374 3.76 -4.97 23.28
C LEU A 374 4.64 -3.81 23.77
N LEU A 375 5.41 -3.17 22.88
CA LEU A 375 6.22 -1.97 23.20
C LEU A 375 5.37 -0.74 23.49
N VAL A 376 4.13 -0.72 22.98
CA VAL A 376 3.15 0.31 23.34
C VAL A 376 2.72 0.14 24.78
N PHE A 377 2.67 -1.07 25.34
CA PHE A 377 2.29 -1.23 26.75
C PHE A 377 3.45 -1.02 27.70
N GLU A 378 4.56 -1.71 27.45
CA GLU A 378 5.60 -1.88 28.45
C GLU A 378 6.99 -1.89 27.80
N LYS A 379 8.01 -1.54 28.61
CA LYS A 379 9.40 -1.72 28.18
C LYS A 379 9.72 -3.22 28.10
N PRO A 380 10.49 -3.64 27.07
CA PRO A 380 10.95 -5.02 26.95
C PRO A 380 11.63 -5.52 28.23
N PRO A 381 11.35 -6.76 28.66
CA PRO A 381 12.04 -7.35 29.78
C PRO A 381 13.57 -7.37 29.69
N SER A 382 14.12 -7.54 28.50
CA SER A 382 15.57 -7.48 28.25
C SER A 382 16.21 -6.13 28.58
N LEU A 383 15.44 -5.03 28.59
CA LEU A 383 15.94 -3.68 28.86
C LEU A 383 15.74 -3.24 30.31
N LEU A 384 15.10 -4.07 31.15
CA LEU A 384 14.93 -3.75 32.56
C LEU A 384 16.18 -4.18 33.35
N GLY A 385 16.81 -3.21 34.01
CA GLY A 385 17.98 -3.46 34.84
C GLY A 385 17.69 -4.36 36.05
N PRO A 386 18.75 -4.94 36.66
CA PRO A 386 18.66 -5.88 37.78
C PRO A 386 18.08 -5.29 39.08
N SER A 387 17.84 -3.97 39.13
CA SER A 387 17.34 -3.25 40.30
C SER A 387 15.82 -3.35 40.51
N GLN A 388 15.06 -3.85 39.54
CA GLN A 388 13.62 -4.10 39.74
C GLN A 388 13.41 -5.46 40.41
N SER A 389 13.12 -5.44 41.71
CA SER A 389 12.74 -6.62 42.50
C SER A 389 11.54 -7.35 41.85
N ARG A 390 11.54 -8.69 42.00
CA ARG A 390 10.52 -9.65 41.52
C ARG A 390 9.51 -9.08 40.51
N ARG A 391 9.94 -8.96 39.24
CA ARG A 391 9.07 -8.50 38.14
C ARG A 391 7.73 -9.28 38.18
N LYS A 392 6.59 -8.61 38.10
CA LYS A 392 5.30 -9.30 37.95
C LYS A 392 5.21 -9.93 36.55
N PRO A 393 4.36 -10.97 36.34
CA PRO A 393 4.01 -11.40 34.99
C PRO A 393 3.46 -10.22 34.19
N CYS A 394 3.85 -10.13 32.92
CA CYS A 394 3.46 -9.06 32.01
C CYS A 394 2.89 -9.62 30.70
N ARG A 395 2.40 -8.74 29.82
CA ARG A 395 1.80 -9.15 28.53
C ARG A 395 2.78 -9.92 27.62
N HIS A 396 4.09 -9.65 27.74
CA HIS A 396 5.10 -10.47 27.05
C HIS A 396 5.10 -11.92 27.55
N ASP A 397 4.91 -12.14 28.85
CA ASP A 397 4.76 -13.48 29.42
C ASP A 397 3.47 -14.15 28.92
N ASP A 398 2.37 -13.40 28.81
CA ASP A 398 1.08 -13.92 28.35
C ASP A 398 1.16 -14.42 26.90
N VAL A 399 1.71 -13.60 25.99
CA VAL A 399 1.90 -13.97 24.58
C VAL A 399 2.86 -15.16 24.46
N LEU A 400 4.02 -15.10 25.11
CA LEU A 400 5.00 -16.19 25.02
C LEU A 400 4.43 -17.50 25.57
N ARG A 401 3.68 -17.46 26.68
CA ARG A 401 3.01 -18.64 27.23
C ARG A 401 2.05 -19.27 26.23
N VAL A 402 1.21 -18.48 25.56
CA VAL A 402 0.26 -19.01 24.56
C VAL A 402 1.02 -19.58 23.36
N VAL A 403 1.97 -18.84 22.80
CA VAL A 403 2.81 -19.30 21.68
C VAL A 403 3.45 -20.63 22.00
N LEU A 404 4.11 -20.75 23.16
CA LEU A 404 4.76 -22.00 23.54
C LEU A 404 3.76 -23.13 23.81
N THR A 405 2.56 -22.84 24.31
CA THR A 405 1.50 -23.85 24.51
C THR A 405 1.06 -24.42 23.16
N ASN A 406 0.86 -23.56 22.17
CA ASN A 406 0.46 -23.98 20.83
C ASN A 406 1.59 -24.77 20.16
N MET A 407 2.83 -24.31 20.31
CA MET A 407 4.00 -25.01 19.77
C MET A 407 4.13 -26.43 20.32
N GLU A 408 3.87 -26.68 21.62
CA GLU A 408 3.99 -28.03 22.22
C GLU A 408 3.11 -29.08 21.50
N VAL A 409 1.97 -28.69 20.93
CA VAL A 409 0.99 -29.60 20.30
C VAL A 409 0.91 -29.46 18.77
N GLU A 410 1.69 -28.55 18.17
CA GLU A 410 1.60 -28.25 16.75
C GLU A 410 2.24 -29.33 15.88
N HIS A 411 1.51 -29.78 14.87
CA HIS A 411 1.92 -30.85 13.96
C HIS A 411 1.96 -30.40 12.50
N LYS A 412 1.28 -29.31 12.12
CA LYS A 412 1.33 -28.75 10.77
C LYS A 412 2.68 -28.10 10.53
N VAL A 413 3.42 -28.62 9.56
CA VAL A 413 4.79 -28.16 9.24
C VAL A 413 4.85 -26.66 8.98
N GLU A 414 3.87 -26.11 8.27
CA GLU A 414 3.79 -24.66 7.98
C GLU A 414 3.70 -23.81 9.25
N LEU A 415 2.86 -24.20 10.21
CA LEU A 415 2.74 -23.49 11.49
C LEU A 415 4.00 -23.63 12.33
N ARG A 416 4.62 -24.82 12.34
CA ARG A 416 5.89 -25.03 13.03
C ARG A 416 6.98 -24.09 12.49
N ARG A 417 7.06 -23.93 11.17
CA ARG A 417 7.99 -22.97 10.54
C ARG A 417 7.71 -21.53 10.97
N VAL A 418 6.45 -21.12 11.00
CA VAL A 418 6.05 -19.77 11.45
C VAL A 418 6.44 -19.54 12.90
N TYR A 419 6.07 -20.46 13.80
CA TYR A 419 6.39 -20.33 15.22
C TYR A 419 7.90 -20.34 15.48
N ALA A 420 8.64 -21.27 14.86
CA ALA A 420 10.09 -21.36 15.01
C ALA A 420 10.78 -20.07 14.53
N SER A 421 10.33 -19.50 13.41
CA SER A 421 10.86 -18.25 12.86
C SER A 421 10.59 -17.04 13.77
N ALA A 422 9.46 -17.02 14.47
CA ALA A 422 9.09 -15.91 15.36
C ALA A 422 9.69 -16.04 16.77
N LEU A 423 9.87 -17.26 17.28
CA LEU A 423 10.18 -17.52 18.69
C LEU A 423 11.48 -16.87 19.15
N LEU A 424 12.51 -16.82 18.30
CA LEU A 424 13.79 -16.19 18.63
C LEU A 424 13.61 -14.72 19.05
N LEU A 425 12.81 -13.95 18.31
CA LEU A 425 12.55 -12.54 18.61
C LEU A 425 11.86 -12.39 19.97
N TYR A 426 10.92 -13.28 20.32
CA TYR A 426 10.28 -13.25 21.63
C TYR A 426 11.26 -13.57 22.76
N ILE A 427 12.17 -14.53 22.57
CA ILE A 427 13.21 -14.85 23.56
C ILE A 427 14.15 -13.66 23.75
N GLU A 428 14.55 -13.00 22.66
CA GLU A 428 15.34 -11.76 22.70
C GLU A 428 14.64 -10.63 23.47
N ARG A 429 13.33 -10.47 23.29
CA ARG A 429 12.53 -9.49 24.04
C ARG A 429 12.48 -9.84 25.53
N MET A 430 12.43 -11.12 25.87
CA MET A 430 12.40 -11.58 27.27
C MET A 430 13.76 -11.47 27.97
N GLY A 431 14.87 -11.71 27.27
CA GLY A 431 16.20 -11.84 27.88
C GLY A 431 16.20 -12.88 29.02
N VAL A 432 16.86 -12.56 30.13
CA VAL A 432 16.91 -13.42 31.35
C VAL A 432 15.52 -13.81 31.87
N ALA A 433 14.47 -13.02 31.62
CA ALA A 433 13.11 -13.34 32.06
C ALA A 433 12.54 -14.61 31.41
N VAL A 434 13.16 -15.10 30.32
CA VAL A 434 12.83 -16.39 29.70
C VAL A 434 12.96 -17.56 30.69
N CYS A 435 13.72 -17.40 31.78
CA CYS A 435 13.83 -18.37 32.87
C CYS A 435 12.47 -18.88 33.39
N ARG A 436 11.41 -18.06 33.34
CA ARG A 436 10.05 -18.43 33.75
C ARG A 436 9.40 -19.48 32.86
N HIS A 437 9.79 -19.50 31.59
CA HIS A 437 9.19 -20.31 30.54
C HIS A 437 10.07 -21.51 30.18
N LEU A 438 11.26 -21.64 30.77
CA LEU A 438 12.28 -22.64 30.41
C LEU A 438 11.76 -24.08 30.38
N GLN A 439 10.90 -24.49 31.30
CA GLN A 439 10.40 -25.86 31.34
C GLN A 439 9.63 -26.21 30.07
N ARG A 440 8.77 -25.30 29.61
CA ARG A 440 7.99 -25.48 28.39
C ARG A 440 8.84 -25.24 27.15
N LEU A 441 9.70 -24.22 27.20
CA LEU A 441 10.61 -23.91 26.10
C LEU A 441 11.58 -25.06 25.80
N GLU A 442 12.07 -25.78 26.82
CA GLU A 442 12.86 -27.01 26.64
C GLU A 442 12.07 -28.06 25.84
N ARG A 443 10.82 -28.34 26.23
CA ARG A 443 9.98 -29.33 25.52
C ARG A 443 9.74 -28.94 24.07
N VAL A 444 9.49 -27.66 23.81
CA VAL A 444 9.31 -27.14 22.46
C VAL A 444 10.59 -27.31 21.63
N VAL A 445 11.76 -26.96 22.19
CA VAL A 445 13.06 -27.19 21.51
C VAL A 445 13.23 -28.67 21.16
N LEU A 446 13.07 -29.56 22.13
CA LEU A 446 13.23 -30.99 21.92
C LEU A 446 12.29 -31.50 20.81
N GLY A 447 10.99 -31.20 20.93
CA GLY A 447 9.99 -31.68 19.97
C GLY A 447 10.18 -31.12 18.56
N TYR A 448 10.72 -29.91 18.40
CA TYR A 448 10.98 -29.32 17.09
C TYR A 448 12.28 -29.79 16.46
N LEU A 449 13.33 -30.06 17.25
CA LEU A 449 14.58 -30.61 16.71
C LEU A 449 14.41 -32.07 16.25
N GLU A 450 13.48 -32.82 16.86
CA GLU A 450 13.18 -34.20 16.49
C GLU A 450 12.42 -34.34 15.16
N VAL A 451 11.63 -33.34 14.76
CA VAL A 451 10.78 -33.44 13.56
C VAL A 451 11.46 -32.75 12.38
N LYS A 452 11.64 -33.52 11.30
CA LYS A 452 12.21 -33.05 10.04
C LYS A 452 11.20 -32.22 9.25
N ASP A 453 11.64 -31.13 8.64
CA ASP A 453 10.85 -30.30 7.73
C ASP A 453 11.55 -29.99 6.39
N PRO A 454 11.89 -31.03 5.60
CA PRO A 454 12.63 -30.88 4.34
C PRO A 454 11.86 -30.07 3.28
N PRO A 455 12.55 -29.54 2.25
CA PRO A 455 14.00 -29.65 2.02
C PRO A 455 14.85 -28.61 2.78
N GLU A 456 14.29 -27.50 3.24
CA GLU A 456 15.04 -26.40 3.83
C GLU A 456 15.33 -26.55 5.33
N GLU A 457 14.61 -27.43 6.04
CA GLU A 457 14.80 -27.70 7.48
C GLU A 457 14.74 -26.43 8.35
N ILE A 458 13.87 -25.49 7.94
CA ILE A 458 13.71 -24.16 8.53
C ILE A 458 13.43 -24.27 10.03
N SER A 459 12.54 -25.19 10.42
CA SER A 459 12.12 -25.34 11.81
C SER A 459 13.30 -25.77 12.69
N ARG A 460 14.04 -26.80 12.27
CA ARG A 460 15.19 -27.30 13.04
C ARG A 460 16.31 -26.26 13.15
N LEU A 461 16.63 -25.58 12.05
CA LEU A 461 17.64 -24.51 12.05
C LEU A 461 17.25 -23.36 12.99
N LYS A 462 16.01 -22.87 12.91
CA LYS A 462 15.52 -21.81 13.79
C LYS A 462 15.45 -22.23 15.25
N MET A 463 15.17 -23.50 15.53
CA MET A 463 15.17 -23.99 16.89
C MET A 463 16.57 -24.17 17.48
N LEU A 464 17.60 -24.43 16.65
CA LEU A 464 19.00 -24.34 17.10
C LEU A 464 19.37 -22.89 17.47
N GLU A 465 18.99 -21.90 16.67
CA GLU A 465 19.19 -20.47 17.03
C GLU A 465 18.51 -20.13 18.37
N VAL A 466 17.26 -20.59 18.56
CA VAL A 466 16.50 -20.46 19.81
C VAL A 466 17.22 -21.13 20.98
N LEU A 467 17.72 -22.37 20.81
CA LEU A 467 18.44 -23.09 21.85
C LEU A 467 19.70 -22.34 22.29
N GLN A 468 20.48 -21.85 21.33
CA GLN A 468 21.69 -21.09 21.65
C GLN A 468 21.35 -19.80 22.39
N LYS A 469 20.31 -19.07 21.95
CA LYS A 469 19.89 -17.84 22.62
C LYS A 469 19.36 -18.12 24.03
N MET A 470 18.51 -19.13 24.20
CA MET A 470 18.04 -19.60 25.50
C MET A 470 19.20 -19.93 26.43
N THR A 471 20.20 -20.66 25.91
CA THR A 471 21.38 -21.08 26.68
C THR A 471 22.17 -19.87 27.19
N ARG A 472 22.33 -18.83 26.36
CA ARG A 472 23.02 -17.59 26.75
C ARG A 472 22.23 -16.78 27.79
N GLU A 473 20.93 -16.58 27.56
CA GLU A 473 20.08 -15.75 28.44
C GLU A 473 19.78 -16.42 29.79
N ALA A 474 19.71 -17.75 29.80
CA ALA A 474 19.32 -18.53 30.97
C ALA A 474 20.43 -19.46 31.47
N TRP A 475 21.70 -19.13 31.16
CA TRP A 475 22.88 -19.93 31.49
C TRP A 475 22.90 -20.49 32.93
N PRO A 476 22.48 -19.76 34.00
CA PRO A 476 22.55 -20.29 35.36
C PRO A 476 21.59 -21.47 35.61
N ARG A 477 20.65 -21.71 34.70
CA ARG A 477 19.63 -22.77 34.79
C ARG A 477 19.86 -23.91 33.79
N MET A 478 20.92 -23.84 32.97
CA MET A 478 21.15 -24.79 31.89
C MET A 478 21.77 -26.10 32.34
N GLU A 479 22.55 -26.11 33.42
CA GLU A 479 23.26 -27.29 33.92
C GLU A 479 22.36 -28.52 34.10
N ARG A 480 21.14 -28.32 34.64
CA ARG A 480 20.16 -29.39 34.87
C ARG A 480 19.51 -29.94 33.60
N ARG A 481 19.70 -29.26 32.47
CA ARG A 481 19.08 -29.54 31.17
C ARG A 481 20.06 -30.16 30.17
N VAL A 482 21.36 -30.15 30.51
CA VAL A 482 22.46 -30.63 29.67
C VAL A 482 22.19 -32.03 29.14
N ASP A 483 21.84 -32.98 30.01
CA ASP A 483 21.73 -34.39 29.63
C ASP A 483 20.63 -34.64 28.58
N VAL A 484 19.52 -33.90 28.67
CA VAL A 484 18.38 -34.07 27.75
C VAL A 484 18.67 -33.36 26.42
N LEU A 485 19.20 -32.13 26.48
CA LEU A 485 19.55 -31.35 25.30
C LEU A 485 20.71 -31.96 24.51
N LEU A 486 21.74 -32.46 25.19
CA LEU A 486 22.88 -33.13 24.56
C LEU A 486 22.43 -34.38 23.80
N ARG A 487 21.61 -35.23 24.42
CA ARG A 487 21.06 -36.42 23.75
C ARG A 487 20.24 -36.07 22.51
N CYS A 488 19.41 -35.02 22.59
CA CYS A 488 18.65 -34.52 21.44
C CYS A 488 19.56 -34.04 20.30
N LEU A 489 20.61 -33.26 20.61
CA LEU A 489 21.56 -32.73 19.64
C LEU A 489 22.40 -33.84 18.97
N LEU A 490 22.87 -34.82 19.74
CA LEU A 490 23.61 -35.96 19.19
C LEU A 490 22.73 -36.80 18.25
N ARG A 491 21.48 -37.06 18.66
CA ARG A 491 20.50 -37.74 17.81
C ARG A 491 20.26 -36.96 16.52
N LEU A 492 20.08 -35.65 16.61
CA LEU A 492 19.92 -34.77 15.45
C LEU A 492 21.11 -34.90 14.48
N MET A 493 22.35 -34.89 14.98
CA MET A 493 23.55 -35.02 14.14
C MET A 493 23.63 -36.38 13.44
N VAL A 494 23.25 -37.47 14.12
CA VAL A 494 23.14 -38.80 13.50
C VAL A 494 22.05 -38.82 12.43
N ASP A 495 20.87 -38.24 12.73
CA ASP A 495 19.74 -38.19 11.81
C ASP A 495 20.05 -37.36 10.56
N VAL A 496 20.87 -36.32 10.68
CA VAL A 496 21.30 -35.41 9.58
C VAL A 496 22.40 -36.04 8.73
N SER A 497 23.39 -36.69 9.35
CA SER A 497 24.47 -37.38 8.64
C SER A 497 23.96 -38.55 7.79
N SER A 498 22.90 -39.21 8.26
CA SER A 498 22.29 -40.36 7.58
C SER A 498 21.27 -39.98 6.51
N ASP A 499 20.90 -38.70 6.40
CA ASP A 499 19.83 -38.25 5.49
C ASP A 499 20.37 -37.88 4.10
N SER A 500 20.12 -38.77 3.13
CA SER A 500 20.51 -38.59 1.74
C SER A 500 19.64 -37.57 0.98
N ARG A 501 18.51 -37.14 1.54
CA ARG A 501 17.60 -36.19 0.88
C ARG A 501 17.97 -34.74 1.13
N LEU A 502 18.80 -34.47 2.13
CA LEU A 502 19.28 -33.12 2.44
C LEU A 502 20.33 -32.66 1.44
N SER A 503 20.25 -31.39 1.05
CA SER A 503 21.34 -30.74 0.32
C SER A 503 22.57 -30.63 1.21
N ASP A 504 23.76 -30.66 0.60
CA ASP A 504 25.03 -30.56 1.34
C ASP A 504 25.13 -29.27 2.15
N SER A 505 24.59 -28.16 1.62
CA SER A 505 24.54 -26.87 2.31
C SER A 505 23.70 -26.95 3.59
N VAL A 506 22.48 -27.50 3.52
CA VAL A 506 21.58 -27.61 4.68
C VAL A 506 22.16 -28.59 5.71
N ARG A 507 22.73 -29.71 5.25
CA ARG A 507 23.41 -30.69 6.10
C ARG A 507 24.54 -30.02 6.90
N GLN A 508 25.41 -29.27 6.22
CA GLN A 508 26.52 -28.58 6.88
C GLN A 508 26.01 -27.56 7.90
N GLN A 509 25.01 -26.75 7.55
CA GLN A 509 24.42 -25.77 8.48
C GLN A 509 23.86 -26.42 9.74
N LEU A 510 23.12 -27.52 9.61
CA LEU A 510 22.58 -28.25 10.76
C LEU A 510 23.69 -28.83 11.65
N MET A 511 24.75 -29.37 11.04
CA MET A 511 25.91 -29.91 11.79
C MET A 511 26.66 -28.80 12.54
N ASP A 512 26.93 -27.68 11.88
CA ASP A 512 27.64 -26.54 12.47
C ASP A 512 26.84 -25.91 13.62
N GLN A 513 25.54 -25.68 13.42
CA GLN A 513 24.67 -25.09 14.44
C GLN A 513 24.44 -26.04 15.62
N SER A 514 24.41 -27.36 15.38
CA SER A 514 24.33 -28.37 16.45
C SER A 514 25.63 -28.38 17.27
N SER A 515 26.79 -28.38 16.59
CA SER A 515 28.10 -28.31 17.24
C SER A 515 28.24 -27.04 18.09
N ALA A 516 27.87 -25.88 17.54
CA ALA A 516 27.87 -24.61 18.28
C ALA A 516 26.97 -24.66 19.52
N SER A 517 25.82 -25.32 19.43
CA SER A 517 24.90 -25.51 20.57
C SER A 517 25.50 -26.41 21.65
N ILE A 518 26.17 -27.51 21.26
CA ILE A 518 26.89 -28.41 22.19
C ILE A 518 28.00 -27.64 22.92
N HIS A 519 28.79 -26.84 22.19
CA HIS A 519 29.89 -26.06 22.76
C HIS A 519 29.40 -25.01 23.77
N LEU A 520 28.25 -24.39 23.51
CA LEU A 520 27.59 -23.47 24.45
C LEU A 520 27.09 -24.19 25.70
N LEU A 521 26.47 -25.37 25.54
CA LEU A 521 26.03 -26.18 26.68
C LEU A 521 27.21 -26.62 27.56
N ASP A 522 28.33 -26.98 26.97
CA ASP A 522 29.57 -27.32 27.69
C ASP A 522 30.09 -26.13 28.51
N THR A 523 30.13 -24.95 27.89
CA THR A 523 30.55 -23.71 28.54
C THR A 523 29.63 -23.37 29.73
N CYS A 524 28.32 -23.52 29.58
CA CYS A 524 27.34 -23.26 30.64
C CYS A 524 27.31 -24.34 31.73
N SER A 525 27.98 -25.48 31.52
CA SER A 525 28.05 -26.59 32.47
C SER A 525 29.46 -26.89 32.96
N TYR A 526 30.37 -25.92 32.80
CA TYR A 526 31.75 -25.98 33.29
C TYR A 526 32.52 -27.22 32.81
N GLY A 527 32.36 -27.61 31.54
CA GLY A 527 33.09 -28.74 30.95
C GLY A 527 32.44 -30.11 31.14
N ARG A 528 31.24 -30.18 31.73
CA ARG A 528 30.54 -31.46 31.98
C ARG A 528 30.22 -32.21 30.68
N VAL A 529 29.94 -31.52 29.58
CA VAL A 529 29.60 -32.17 28.30
C VAL A 529 30.81 -32.92 27.76
N GLN A 530 32.01 -32.35 27.82
CA GLN A 530 33.24 -33.04 27.42
C GLN A 530 33.43 -34.35 28.17
N HIS A 531 33.23 -34.34 29.49
CA HIS A 531 33.32 -35.55 30.30
C HIS A 531 32.28 -36.60 29.91
N LEU A 532 31.05 -36.18 29.60
CA LEU A 532 30.00 -37.11 29.14
C LEU A 532 30.31 -37.72 27.78
N LEU A 533 30.91 -36.97 26.86
CA LEU A 533 31.28 -37.48 25.53
C LEU A 533 32.43 -38.50 25.62
N LEU A 534 33.41 -38.28 26.50
CA LEU A 534 34.51 -39.22 26.76
C LEU A 534 34.05 -40.56 27.36
N GLN A 535 32.84 -40.65 27.90
CA GLN A 535 32.25 -41.89 28.41
C GLN A 535 31.51 -42.70 27.34
N VAL A 536 31.31 -42.12 26.15
CA VAL A 536 30.59 -42.76 25.03
C VAL A 536 31.57 -43.37 24.01
N ASP A 537 32.80 -42.85 23.93
CA ASP A 537 33.96 -43.54 23.33
C ASP A 537 34.37 -44.76 24.17
#